data_AF-A0A3N0AZR9-F1
#
_entry.id   AF-A0A3N0AZR9-F1
#
_cell.length_a   1.000
_cell.length_b   1.000
_cell.length_c   1.000
_cell.angle_alpha   90.00
_cell.angle_beta   90.00
_cell.angle_gamma   90.00
#
_symmetry.space_group_name_H-M   'P 1'
#
loop_
_entity.id
_entity.type
_entity.pdbx_description
1 polymer ?
#
loop_
_entity_poly.entity_id
_entity_poly.type
_entity_poly.pdbx_seq_one_letter_code
_entity_poly.pdbx_strand_id
1 'polypeptide(L)'
;MQERLSVYDEKVLRRLIQLETARRQERKQGPLAYIKRDTEAGAAMRRLDQLGMIGAMYKDGNPYVVEVLAKGYSYIGVVDAERAEIMRVERHRKEDRRHDWLVSVFTVAVAMIGVIAGFLIGRLV
;
A
#
# COMPACT_ATOMS: atom_id res chain seq x y z
N MET A 1 -9.30 5.22 18.01
CA MET A 1 -8.03 5.71 17.45
C MET A 1 -7.15 4.49 17.21
N GLN A 2 -7.08 3.96 15.99
CA GLN A 2 -6.18 2.84 15.68
C GLN A 2 -4.75 3.34 15.87
N GLU A 3 -4.02 2.70 16.78
CA GLU A 3 -2.62 3.00 17.06
C GLU A 3 -1.83 2.74 15.77
N ARG A 4 -1.42 3.82 15.09
CA ARG A 4 -0.64 3.70 13.85
C ARG A 4 0.70 3.08 14.22
N LEU A 5 0.93 1.85 13.77
CA LEU A 5 2.24 1.21 13.87
C LEU A 5 3.30 2.08 13.21
N SER A 6 4.53 2.00 13.72
CA SER A 6 5.68 2.53 13.01
C SER A 6 5.79 1.89 11.62
N VAL A 7 6.30 2.63 10.63
CA VAL A 7 6.58 2.12 9.29
C VAL A 7 7.47 0.87 9.35
N TYR A 8 8.39 0.82 10.31
CA TYR A 8 9.25 -0.33 10.51
C TYR A 8 8.48 -1.54 11.05
N ASP A 9 7.60 -1.33 12.03
CA ASP A 9 6.77 -2.40 12.61
C ASP A 9 5.81 -3.00 11.58
N GLU A 10 5.23 -2.15 10.72
CA GLU A 10 4.42 -2.61 9.59
C GLU A 10 5.25 -3.49 8.63
N LYS A 11 6.49 -3.11 8.31
CA LYS A 11 7.37 -3.91 7.44
C LYS A 11 7.69 -5.26 8.06
N VAL A 12 8.01 -5.28 9.36
CA VAL A 12 8.27 -6.52 10.10
C VAL A 12 7.03 -7.42 10.09
N LEU A 13 5.86 -6.85 10.41
CA LEU A 13 4.58 -7.57 10.42
C LEU A 13 4.24 -8.15 9.03
N ARG A 14 4.39 -7.36 7.96
CA ARG A 14 4.20 -7.84 6.57
C ARG A 14 5.14 -8.98 6.23
N ARG A 15 6.41 -8.88 6.63
CA ARG A 15 7.40 -9.94 6.36
C ARG A 15 7.03 -11.23 7.07
N LEU A 16 6.56 -11.15 8.31
CA LEU A 16 6.10 -12.32 9.06
C LEU A 16 4.86 -12.96 8.43
N ILE A 17 3.90 -12.15 7.98
CA ILE A 17 2.70 -12.63 7.27
C ILE A 17 3.10 -13.39 5.99
N GLN A 18 4.06 -12.87 5.22
CA GLN A 18 4.56 -13.54 4.02
C GLN A 18 5.18 -14.91 4.35
N LEU A 19 6.03 -14.95 5.38
CA LEU A 19 6.68 -16.19 5.82
C LEU A 19 5.66 -17.22 6.34
N GLU A 20 4.66 -16.78 7.09
CA GLU A 20 3.58 -17.64 7.62
C GLU A 20 2.72 -18.19 6.48
N THR A 21 2.38 -17.35 5.50
CA THR A 21 1.61 -17.76 4.33
C THR A 21 2.36 -18.81 3.51
N ALA A 22 3.66 -18.59 3.27
CA ALA A 22 4.51 -19.56 2.59
C ALA A 22 4.62 -20.89 3.36
N ARG A 23 4.80 -20.85 4.68
CA ARG A 23 4.86 -22.07 5.51
C ARG A 23 3.56 -22.85 5.55
N ARG A 24 2.42 -22.17 5.58
CA ARG A 24 1.10 -22.81 5.52
C ARG A 24 0.91 -23.57 4.22
N GLN A 25 1.36 -23.00 3.11
CA GLN A 25 1.37 -23.70 1.82
C GLN A 25 2.24 -24.97 1.88
N GLU A 26 3.37 -24.91 2.60
CA GLU A 26 4.28 -26.03 2.80
C GLU A 26 3.87 -26.98 3.96
N ARG A 27 2.72 -26.74 4.62
CA ARG A 27 2.25 -27.48 5.82
C ARG A 27 3.28 -27.59 6.95
N LYS A 28 4.23 -26.65 7.03
CA LYS A 28 5.25 -26.63 8.09
C LYS A 28 4.68 -26.03 9.37
N GLN A 29 4.62 -26.83 10.42
CA GLN A 29 4.26 -26.37 11.76
C GLN A 29 5.55 -26.12 12.54
N GLY A 30 5.92 -24.85 12.68
CA GLY A 30 7.11 -24.49 13.43
C GLY A 30 7.32 -22.97 13.52
N PRO A 31 8.19 -22.52 14.43
CA PRO A 31 8.44 -21.11 14.74
C PRO A 31 8.87 -20.30 13.50
N LEU A 32 8.19 -19.17 13.21
CA LEU A 32 8.38 -18.43 11.95
C LEU A 32 9.78 -17.85 11.77
N ALA A 33 10.31 -17.29 12.85
CA ALA A 33 11.61 -16.66 12.88
C ALA A 33 12.15 -16.72 14.30
N TYR A 34 13.47 -16.66 14.40
CA TYR A 34 14.19 -16.46 15.65
C TYR A 34 14.84 -15.09 15.58
N ILE A 35 14.46 -14.20 16.49
CA ILE A 35 14.95 -12.82 16.51
C ILE A 35 15.59 -12.55 17.86
N LYS A 36 16.79 -11.94 17.83
CA LYS A 36 17.47 -11.49 19.03
C LYS A 36 16.84 -10.20 19.57
N ARG A 37 16.59 -10.18 20.87
CA ARG A 37 16.01 -9.04 21.61
C ARG A 37 16.74 -7.69 21.51
N ASP A 38 18.06 -7.69 21.39
CA ASP A 38 18.92 -6.50 21.37
C ASP A 38 18.95 -5.78 20.01
N THR A 39 18.24 -6.32 19.01
CA THR A 39 18.14 -5.73 17.69
C THR A 39 16.90 -4.85 17.54
N GLU A 40 16.93 -3.94 16.58
CA GLU A 40 15.77 -3.11 16.21
C GLU A 40 14.56 -3.98 15.82
N ALA A 41 14.81 -5.11 15.14
CA ALA A 41 13.80 -6.11 14.85
C ALA A 41 13.21 -6.68 16.15
N GLY A 42 14.03 -7.02 17.15
CA GLY A 42 13.58 -7.50 18.45
C GLY A 42 12.70 -6.49 19.19
N ALA A 43 13.04 -5.19 19.11
CA ALA A 43 12.21 -4.12 19.66
C ALA A 43 10.85 -3.99 18.95
N ALA A 44 10.85 -4.09 17.62
CA ALA A 44 9.63 -4.12 16.81
C ALA A 44 8.73 -5.32 17.15
N MET A 45 9.32 -6.50 17.30
CA MET A 45 8.58 -7.70 17.72
C MET A 45 7.90 -7.52 19.07
N ARG A 46 8.62 -6.97 20.06
CA ARG A 46 8.05 -6.71 21.38
C ARG A 46 6.86 -5.75 21.31
N ARG A 47 6.92 -4.71 20.48
CA ARG A 47 5.78 -3.79 20.28
C ARG A 47 4.60 -4.51 19.63
N LEU A 48 4.84 -5.30 18.58
CA LEU A 48 3.78 -6.06 17.91
C LEU A 48 3.14 -7.10 18.82
N ASP A 49 3.92 -7.72 19.71
CA ASP A 49 3.47 -8.66 20.74
C ASP A 49 2.61 -7.95 21.80
N GLN A 50 3.05 -6.80 22.31
CA GLN A 50 2.26 -5.96 23.23
C GLN A 50 0.93 -5.51 22.62
N LEU A 51 0.90 -5.29 21.30
CA LEU A 51 -0.31 -4.95 20.57
C LEU A 51 -1.19 -6.17 20.24
N GLY A 52 -0.73 -7.38 20.55
CA GLY A 52 -1.43 -8.65 20.27
C GLY A 52 -1.55 -8.96 18.78
N MET A 53 -0.63 -8.44 17.96
CA MET A 53 -0.60 -8.68 16.50
C MET A 53 0.21 -9.94 16.15
N ILE A 54 1.12 -10.32 17.03
CA ILE A 54 1.90 -11.55 16.96
C ILE A 54 1.85 -12.26 18.31
N GLY A 55 2.11 -13.56 18.33
CA GLY A 55 2.44 -14.30 19.54
C GLY A 55 3.94 -14.51 19.61
N ALA A 56 4.61 -13.95 20.63
CA ALA A 56 6.03 -14.18 20.87
C ALA A 56 6.24 -15.09 22.10
N MET A 57 7.03 -16.16 21.95
CA MET A 57 7.49 -16.97 23.09
C MET A 57 8.90 -16.57 23.50
N TYR A 58 9.07 -16.32 24.79
CA TYR A 58 10.29 -15.85 25.44
C TYR A 58 10.95 -17.04 26.15
N LYS A 59 12.18 -17.40 25.77
CA LYS A 59 12.96 -18.43 26.47
C LYS A 59 14.23 -17.81 27.06
N ASP A 60 14.62 -18.27 28.26
CA ASP A 60 15.84 -17.83 28.92
C ASP A 60 17.05 -18.04 28.01
N GLY A 61 17.83 -16.97 27.80
CA GLY A 61 19.00 -16.98 26.90
C GLY A 61 18.79 -16.51 25.46
N ASN A 62 17.56 -16.13 25.06
CA ASN A 62 17.18 -15.42 23.80
C ASN A 62 17.30 -16.28 22.52
N PRO A 63 16.18 -16.75 21.94
CA PRO A 63 15.51 -15.99 20.86
C PRO A 63 13.97 -16.04 20.88
N TYR A 64 13.31 -15.01 20.30
CA TYR A 64 11.86 -14.98 20.12
C TYR A 64 11.40 -15.99 19.10
N VAL A 65 10.53 -16.92 19.50
CA VAL A 65 9.69 -17.70 18.58
C VAL A 65 8.44 -16.90 18.31
N VAL A 66 8.07 -16.74 17.04
CA VAL A 66 7.03 -15.78 16.65
C VAL A 66 5.99 -16.44 15.76
N GLU A 67 4.73 -16.12 15.99
CA GLU A 67 3.57 -16.49 15.16
C GLU A 67 2.74 -15.25 14.84
N VAL A 68 2.12 -15.21 13.65
CA VAL A 68 1.22 -14.11 13.29
C VAL A 68 -0.20 -14.45 13.71
N LEU A 69 -0.85 -13.51 14.42
CA LEU A 69 -2.22 -13.68 14.90
C LEU A 69 -3.24 -13.04 13.94
N ALA A 70 -4.52 -13.41 14.10
CA ALA A 70 -5.63 -12.88 13.30
C ALA A 70 -5.67 -11.34 13.28
N LYS A 71 -5.38 -10.69 14.42
CA LYS A 71 -5.33 -9.23 14.52
C LYS A 71 -4.25 -8.61 13.62
N GLY A 72 -3.09 -9.27 13.48
CA GLY A 72 -2.03 -8.85 12.57
C GLY A 72 -2.45 -8.93 11.10
N TYR A 73 -3.14 -10.00 10.72
CA TYR A 73 -3.72 -10.15 9.37
C TYR A 73 -4.76 -9.06 9.07
N SER A 74 -5.70 -8.83 10.00
CA SER A 74 -6.73 -7.81 9.84
C SER A 74 -6.14 -6.40 9.70
N TYR A 75 -5.09 -6.08 10.47
CA TYR A 75 -4.43 -4.78 10.39
C TYR A 75 -3.88 -4.51 8.98
N ILE A 76 -3.13 -5.45 8.39
CA ILE A 76 -2.59 -5.28 7.04
C ILE A 76 -3.71 -5.22 5.99
N GLY A 77 -4.78 -5.99 6.16
CA GLY A 77 -5.96 -5.91 5.29
C GLY A 77 -6.60 -4.52 5.26
N VAL A 78 -6.72 -3.87 6.43
CA VAL A 78 -7.23 -2.49 6.52
C VAL A 78 -6.28 -1.51 5.85
N VAL A 79 -4.97 -1.60 6.13
CA VAL A 79 -3.96 -0.71 5.51
C VAL A 79 -3.94 -0.85 3.98
N ASP A 80 -4.08 -2.06 3.46
CA ASP A 80 -4.12 -2.29 2.02
C ASP A 80 -5.42 -1.76 1.39
N ALA A 81 -6.56 -1.87 2.08
CA ALA A 81 -7.81 -1.26 1.64
C ALA A 81 -7.72 0.27 1.59
N GLU A 82 -7.18 0.91 2.61
CA GLU A 82 -6.95 2.36 2.65
C GLU A 82 -6.02 2.81 1.50
N ARG A 83 -4.92 2.09 1.27
CA ARG A 83 -4.00 2.39 0.15
C ARG A 83 -4.68 2.21 -1.20
N ALA A 84 -5.50 1.17 -1.36
CA ALA A 84 -6.25 0.93 -2.59
C ALA A 84 -7.28 2.04 -2.84
N GLU A 85 -7.95 2.54 -1.79
CA GLU A 85 -8.89 3.65 -1.88
C GLU A 85 -8.20 4.95 -2.29
N ILE A 86 -7.06 5.28 -1.67
CA ILE A 86 -6.24 6.45 -2.06
C ILE A 86 -5.83 6.35 -3.53
N MET A 87 -5.35 5.19 -3.98
CA MET A 87 -4.97 4.98 -5.38
C MET A 87 -6.16 5.05 -6.36
N ARG A 88 -7.37 4.66 -5.95
CA ARG A 88 -8.59 4.83 -6.76
C ARG A 88 -8.93 6.32 -6.90
N VAL A 89 -8.92 7.06 -5.80
CA VAL A 89 -9.18 8.50 -5.79
C VAL A 89 -8.16 9.26 -6.64
N GLU A 90 -6.87 8.91 -6.56
CA GLU A 90 -5.83 9.52 -7.39
C GLU A 90 -5.98 9.19 -8.88
N ARG A 91 -6.43 7.98 -9.23
CA ARG A 91 -6.71 7.63 -10.64
C ARG A 91 -7.86 8.46 -11.21
N HIS A 92 -8.97 8.59 -10.48
CA HIS A 92 -10.09 9.45 -10.89
C HIS A 92 -9.63 10.89 -11.13
N ARG A 93 -8.81 11.46 -10.23
CA ARG A 93 -8.25 12.83 -10.41
C ARG A 93 -7.26 13.00 -11.58
N LYS A 94 -6.67 11.91 -12.10
CA LYS A 94 -5.77 11.96 -13.26
C LYS A 94 -6.54 11.82 -14.57
N GLU A 95 -7.63 11.05 -14.57
CA GLU A 95 -8.47 10.83 -15.74
C GLU A 95 -9.22 12.11 -16.12
N ASP A 96 -9.80 12.81 -15.14
CA ASP A 96 -10.49 14.10 -15.37
C ASP A 96 -9.54 15.17 -15.96
N ARG A 97 -8.32 15.29 -15.42
CA ARG A 97 -7.33 16.25 -15.93
C ARG A 97 -6.89 15.96 -17.37
N ARG A 98 -6.84 14.70 -17.78
CA ARG A 98 -6.53 14.33 -19.16
C ARG A 98 -7.69 14.62 -20.09
N HIS A 99 -8.93 14.38 -19.64
CA HIS A 99 -10.14 14.67 -20.41
C HIS A 99 -10.29 16.18 -20.65
N ASP A 100 -10.16 17.00 -19.61
CA ASP A 100 -10.26 18.46 -19.73
C ASP A 100 -9.19 19.04 -20.66
N TRP A 101 -7.96 18.54 -20.58
CA TRP A 101 -6.89 18.99 -21.46
C TRP A 101 -7.13 18.59 -22.92
N LEU A 102 -7.56 17.35 -23.19
CA LEU A 102 -7.87 16.90 -24.54
C LEU A 102 -9.05 17.67 -25.16
N VAL A 103 -10.10 17.92 -24.37
CA VAL A 103 -11.26 18.71 -24.82
C VAL A 103 -10.85 20.16 -25.10
N SER A 104 -10.06 20.79 -24.23
CA SER A 104 -9.58 22.16 -24.45
C SER A 104 -8.75 22.29 -25.72
N VAL A 105 -7.79 21.38 -25.94
CA VAL A 105 -6.93 21.39 -27.15
C VAL A 105 -7.76 21.15 -28.42
N PHE A 106 -8.70 20.19 -28.39
CA PHE A 106 -9.56 19.91 -29.55
C PHE A 106 -10.45 21.10 -29.91
N THR A 107 -11.06 21.74 -28.91
CA THR A 107 -11.97 22.89 -29.13
C THR A 107 -11.22 24.07 -29.74
N VAL A 108 -10.00 24.36 -29.27
CA VAL A 108 -9.15 25.42 -29.84
C VAL A 108 -8.73 25.10 -31.28
N ALA A 109 -8.39 23.85 -31.58
CA ALA A 109 -8.00 23.43 -32.93
C ALA A 109 -9.16 23.60 -33.93
N VAL A 110 -10.37 23.17 -33.57
CA VAL A 110 -11.57 23.33 -34.42
C VAL A 110 -11.87 24.81 -34.66
N ALA A 111 -11.79 25.65 -33.63
CA ALA A 111 -11.98 27.09 -33.77
C ALA A 111 -10.95 27.72 -34.74
N MET A 112 -9.68 27.33 -34.64
CA MET A 112 -8.63 27.82 -35.54
C MET A 112 -8.90 27.42 -37.00
N ILE A 113 -9.29 26.16 -37.25
CA ILE A 113 -9.63 25.68 -38.60
C ILE A 113 -10.80 26.48 -39.18
N GLY A 114 -11.84 26.73 -38.38
CA GLY A 114 -12.99 27.54 -38.80
C GLY A 114 -12.61 28.97 -39.19
N VAL A 115 -11.73 29.61 -38.41
CA VAL A 115 -11.23 30.97 -38.71
C VAL A 115 -10.42 31.00 -40.01
N ILE A 116 -9.52 30.03 -40.20
CA ILE A 116 -8.68 29.94 -41.42
C ILE A 116 -9.55 29.68 -42.66
N ALA A 117 -10.49 28.73 -42.57
CA ALA A 117 -11.41 28.42 -43.66
C ALA A 117 -12.30 29.62 -44.00
N GLY A 118 -12.86 30.30 -42.98
CA GLY A 118 -13.66 31.51 -43.17
C GLY A 118 -12.87 32.65 -43.81
N PHE A 119 -11.61 32.85 -43.40
CA PHE A 119 -10.73 33.85 -43.98
C PHE A 119 -10.39 33.54 -45.46
N LEU A 120 -10.15 32.28 -45.80
CA LEU A 120 -9.87 31.86 -47.19
C LEU A 120 -11.10 32.00 -48.10
N ILE A 121 -12.28 31.63 -47.62
CA ILE A 121 -13.54 31.78 -48.37
C ILE A 121 -13.86 33.26 -48.57
N GLY A 122 -13.76 34.08 -47.51
CA GLY A 122 -13.99 35.53 -47.60
C GLY A 122 -12.96 36.29 -48.43
N ARG A 123 -11.82 35.67 -48.77
CA ARG A 123 -10.82 36.23 -49.68
C ARG A 123 -11.04 35.80 -51.14
N LEU A 124 -11.77 34.71 -51.37
CA LEU A 124 -12.06 34.16 -52.69
C LEU A 124 -13.40 34.66 -53.27
N VAL A 125 -14.31 35.14 -52.42
CA VAL A 125 -15.54 35.86 -52.77
C VAL A 125 -15.26 37.35 -52.84
#